data_AF-D2Z3P7-F1
#
_entry.id   AF-D2Z3P7-F1
#
_cell.length_a   1.000
_cell.length_b   1.000
_cell.length_c   1.000
_cell.angle_alpha   90.00
_cell.angle_beta   90.00
_cell.angle_gamma   90.00
#
_symmetry.space_group_name_H-M   'P 1'
#
loop_
_entity.id
_entity.type
_entity.pdbx_description
1 polymer ?
#
loop_
_entity_poly.entity_id
_entity_poly.type
_entity_poly.pdbx_seq_one_letter_code
_entity_poly.pdbx_strand_id
1 'polypeptide(L)'
;MKLPDNCYEGERKGAFAPFFIPLRAYTLLEVLVVLVLLSVGAGSVFLVISGENWRNYCAKDEALRMTRWLTNRYQRSIMYRRFFFLIISEHGSGVDRIGLTWMDPTEKEIFRLKYCILSRSGPFSLSFYSPIYRTLSPGMTLHIYTTDDTKKPPLGKIVLPVKGVPYMEWFRH
;
A
#
# COMPACT_ATOMS: atom_id res chain seq x y z
N MET A 1 -52.53 48.78 8.46
CA MET A 1 -53.42 47.88 9.25
C MET A 1 -52.55 46.74 9.73
N LYS A 2 -52.29 46.64 11.04
CA LYS A 2 -53.03 45.82 12.05
C LYS A 2 -52.81 44.30 11.87
N LEU A 3 -52.07 43.71 12.83
CA LEU A 3 -52.17 42.32 13.33
C LEU A 3 -53.61 42.04 13.86
N PRO A 4 -54.05 40.78 14.18
CA PRO A 4 -53.28 39.56 14.57
C PRO A 4 -53.81 38.24 13.89
N ASP A 5 -53.59 36.97 14.31
CA ASP A 5 -52.88 36.38 15.47
C ASP A 5 -52.38 34.90 15.29
N ASN A 6 -51.40 34.52 16.13
CA ASN A 6 -51.06 33.24 16.82
C ASN A 6 -51.29 31.77 16.32
N CYS A 7 -50.37 30.91 16.84
CA CYS A 7 -50.37 29.43 16.99
C CYS A 7 -50.13 28.55 15.74
N TYR A 8 -49.23 27.55 15.73
CA TYR A 8 -48.56 26.81 16.83
C TYR A 8 -47.04 26.59 16.61
N GLU A 9 -46.31 26.42 17.73
CA GLU A 9 -44.91 25.98 17.78
C GLU A 9 -44.68 24.53 17.33
N GLY A 10 -43.43 24.23 16.95
CA GLY A 10 -43.01 22.89 16.52
C GLY A 10 -41.50 22.70 16.48
N GLU A 11 -40.77 23.11 17.53
CA GLU A 11 -39.32 22.83 17.62
C GLU A 11 -39.04 21.32 17.57
N ARG A 12 -38.29 20.87 16.56
CA ARG A 12 -37.50 19.62 16.65
C ARG A 12 -36.03 19.94 16.80
N LYS A 13 -35.64 20.29 18.03
CA LYS A 13 -34.23 20.22 18.46
C LYS A 13 -33.80 18.75 18.41
N GLY A 14 -32.99 18.41 17.40
CA GLY A 14 -32.33 17.11 17.31
C GLY A 14 -31.32 16.98 18.45
N ALA A 15 -31.77 16.44 19.58
CA ALA A 15 -30.93 16.28 20.75
C ALA A 15 -29.73 15.37 20.43
N PHE A 16 -28.53 15.90 20.58
CA PHE A 16 -27.36 15.09 20.87
C PHE A 16 -27.68 14.27 22.12
N ALA A 17 -27.85 12.95 21.99
CA ALA A 17 -27.97 12.07 23.13
C ALA A 17 -26.57 11.91 23.75
N PRO A 18 -26.29 12.46 24.95
CA PRO A 18 -25.13 12.02 25.70
C PRO A 18 -25.28 10.53 26.00
N PHE A 19 -24.22 9.75 25.75
CA PHE A 19 -24.12 8.38 26.21
C PHE A 19 -24.02 8.35 27.75
N PHE A 20 -25.16 8.51 28.43
CA PHE A 20 -25.28 8.27 29.87
C PHE A 20 -25.25 6.75 30.12
N ILE A 21 -24.03 6.24 30.23
CA ILE A 21 -23.77 4.93 30.83
C ILE A 21 -24.22 5.02 32.30
N PRO A 22 -25.06 4.12 32.82
CA PRO A 22 -25.40 4.12 34.23
C PRO A 22 -24.15 3.84 35.08
N LEU A 23 -23.76 4.79 35.92
CA LEU A 23 -22.66 4.63 36.87
C LEU A 23 -23.04 3.65 37.99
N ARG A 24 -22.93 2.36 37.69
CA ARG A 24 -22.74 1.33 38.70
C ARG A 24 -21.34 1.53 39.30
N ALA A 25 -21.23 1.60 40.62
CA ALA A 25 -19.94 1.72 41.28
C ALA A 25 -19.16 0.40 41.13
N TYR A 26 -18.32 0.33 40.11
CA TYR A 26 -17.43 -0.80 39.88
C TYR A 26 -16.46 -0.95 41.05
N THR A 27 -16.31 -2.18 41.55
CA THR A 27 -15.32 -2.42 42.61
C THR A 27 -13.91 -2.28 42.04
N LEU A 28 -12.96 -1.83 42.85
CA LEU A 28 -11.56 -1.65 42.42
C LEU A 28 -10.97 -2.95 41.86
N LEU A 29 -11.37 -4.09 42.44
CA LEU A 29 -11.00 -5.44 41.99
C LEU A 29 -11.52 -5.75 40.57
N GLU A 30 -12.77 -5.37 40.25
CA GLU A 30 -13.37 -5.61 38.94
C GLU A 30 -12.64 -4.83 37.83
N VAL A 31 -12.31 -3.55 38.10
CA VAL A 31 -11.51 -2.72 37.19
C VAL A 31 -10.10 -3.30 37.01
N LEU A 32 -9.48 -3.79 38.08
CA LEU A 32 -8.15 -4.41 38.04
C LEU A 32 -8.15 -5.72 37.23
N VAL A 33 -9.16 -6.57 37.38
CA VAL A 33 -9.31 -7.80 36.57
C VAL A 33 -9.47 -7.46 35.09
N VAL A 34 -10.29 -6.47 34.75
CA VAL A 34 -10.46 -6.03 33.35
C VAL A 34 -9.15 -5.46 32.78
N LEU A 35 -8.39 -4.67 33.55
CA LEU A 35 -7.08 -4.16 33.13
C LEU A 35 -6.05 -5.27 32.90
N VAL A 36 -6.03 -6.32 33.74
CA VAL A 36 -5.15 -7.48 33.56
C VAL A 36 -5.53 -8.26 32.30
N LEU A 37 -6.82 -8.52 32.06
CA LEU A 37 -7.28 -9.21 30.86
C LEU A 37 -6.98 -8.41 29.59
N LEU A 38 -7.18 -7.08 29.62
CA LEU A 38 -6.83 -6.19 28.51
C LEU A 38 -5.32 -6.14 28.26
N SER A 39 -4.47 -6.15 29.30
CA SER A 39 -3.01 -6.11 29.12
C SER A 39 -2.44 -7.41 28.55
N VAL A 40 -2.95 -8.57 28.97
CA VAL A 40 -2.60 -9.88 28.40
C VAL A 40 -3.08 -9.99 26.95
N GLY A 41 -4.33 -9.58 26.68
CA GLY A 41 -4.89 -9.53 25.33
C GLY A 41 -4.08 -8.63 24.40
N ALA A 42 -3.87 -7.37 24.78
CA ALA A 42 -3.10 -6.40 24.00
C ALA A 42 -1.64 -6.84 23.80
N GLY A 43 -1.00 -7.40 24.83
CA GLY A 43 0.38 -7.92 24.75
C GLY A 43 0.52 -9.05 23.73
N SER A 44 -0.40 -10.02 23.72
CA SER A 44 -0.39 -11.11 22.74
C SER A 44 -0.55 -10.61 21.29
N VAL A 45 -1.46 -9.66 21.06
CA VAL A 45 -1.69 -9.05 19.75
C VAL A 45 -0.48 -8.21 19.31
N PHE A 46 0.13 -7.46 20.22
CA PHE A 46 1.32 -6.66 19.94
C PHE A 46 2.51 -7.51 19.47
N LEU A 47 2.74 -8.68 20.09
CA LEU A 47 3.80 -9.60 19.67
C LEU A 47 3.59 -10.13 18.24
N VAL A 48 2.35 -10.42 17.85
CA VAL A 48 2.02 -10.88 16.49
C VAL A 48 2.25 -9.78 15.45
N ILE A 49 1.83 -8.54 15.75
CA ILE A 49 1.97 -7.38 14.84
C ILE A 49 3.43 -6.91 14.74
N SER A 50 4.19 -6.99 15.84
CA SER A 50 5.62 -6.62 15.86
C SER A 50 6.52 -7.68 15.19
N GLY A 51 6.04 -8.92 15.08
CA GLY A 51 6.79 -10.04 14.55
C GLY A 51 7.22 -9.89 13.09
N GLU A 52 8.41 -10.43 12.77
CA GLU A 52 8.98 -10.44 11.41
C GLU A 52 8.02 -11.05 10.37
N ASN A 53 7.18 -12.00 10.76
CA ASN A 53 6.15 -12.60 9.93
C ASN A 53 5.10 -11.60 9.41
N TRP A 54 4.62 -10.67 10.27
CA TRP A 54 3.68 -9.64 9.85
C TRP A 54 4.32 -8.69 8.84
N ARG A 55 5.59 -8.35 9.05
CA ARG A 55 6.35 -7.44 8.17
C ARG A 55 6.63 -8.08 6.81
N ASN A 56 7.00 -9.37 6.81
CA ASN A 56 7.10 -10.19 5.61
C ASN A 56 5.75 -10.28 4.86
N TYR A 57 4.64 -10.39 5.58
CA TYR A 57 3.30 -10.38 4.98
C TYR A 57 2.97 -9.01 4.34
N CYS A 58 3.20 -7.89 5.04
CA CYS A 58 3.01 -6.55 4.49
C CYS A 58 3.90 -6.28 3.25
N ALA A 59 5.17 -6.69 3.29
CA ALA A 59 6.08 -6.58 2.15
C ALA A 59 5.60 -7.41 0.95
N LYS A 60 5.10 -8.63 1.20
CA LYS A 60 4.54 -9.50 0.15
C LYS A 60 3.28 -8.91 -0.49
N ASP A 61 2.35 -8.40 0.32
CA ASP A 61 1.12 -7.78 -0.18
C ASP A 61 1.39 -6.46 -0.93
N GLU A 62 2.34 -5.64 -0.47
CA GLU A 62 2.72 -4.41 -1.14
C GLU A 62 3.39 -4.67 -2.51
N ALA A 63 4.32 -5.63 -2.58
CA ALA A 63 4.93 -6.06 -3.84
C ALA A 63 3.89 -6.67 -4.81
N LEU A 64 2.85 -7.33 -4.28
CA LEU A 64 1.73 -7.85 -5.08
C LEU A 64 0.84 -6.70 -5.60
N ARG A 65 0.55 -5.68 -4.77
CA ARG A 65 -0.13 -4.44 -5.21
C ARG A 65 0.66 -3.69 -6.28
N MET A 66 1.99 -3.58 -6.13
CA MET A 66 2.91 -3.02 -7.12
C MET A 66 2.87 -3.82 -8.44
N THR A 67 2.93 -5.15 -8.37
CA THR A 67 2.86 -6.02 -9.55
C THR A 67 1.55 -5.81 -10.30
N ARG A 68 0.40 -5.80 -9.61
CA ARG A 68 -0.92 -5.48 -10.19
C ARG A 68 -0.95 -4.09 -10.84
N TRP A 69 -0.36 -3.07 -10.20
CA TRP A 69 -0.27 -1.72 -10.75
C TRP A 69 0.54 -1.70 -12.05
N LEU A 70 1.70 -2.37 -12.10
CA LEU A 70 2.50 -2.53 -13.31
C LEU A 70 1.74 -3.29 -14.41
N THR A 71 1.12 -4.44 -14.12
CA THR A 71 0.34 -5.21 -15.09
C THR A 71 -0.79 -4.37 -15.70
N ASN A 72 -1.51 -3.60 -14.87
CA ASN A 72 -2.54 -2.67 -15.33
C ASN A 72 -1.94 -1.59 -16.26
N ARG A 73 -0.75 -1.04 -15.96
CA ARG A 73 -0.12 -0.04 -16.85
C ARG A 73 0.36 -0.65 -18.17
N TYR A 74 0.82 -1.90 -18.19
CA TYR A 74 1.08 -2.63 -19.43
C TYR A 74 -0.19 -2.88 -20.24
N GLN A 75 -1.30 -3.24 -19.60
CA GLN A 75 -2.60 -3.40 -20.29
C GLN A 75 -3.11 -2.06 -20.83
N ARG A 76 -2.99 -0.99 -20.04
CA ARG A 76 -3.37 0.38 -20.42
C ARG A 76 -2.55 0.89 -21.61
N SER A 77 -1.23 0.67 -21.62
CA SER A 77 -0.37 1.06 -22.75
C SER A 77 -0.75 0.33 -24.04
N ILE A 78 -1.08 -0.97 -23.96
CA ILE A 78 -1.56 -1.74 -25.12
C ILE A 78 -2.92 -1.22 -25.60
N MET A 79 -3.88 -1.00 -24.69
CA MET A 79 -5.24 -0.56 -25.03
C MET A 79 -5.27 0.82 -25.70
N TYR A 80 -4.55 1.79 -25.14
CA TYR A 80 -4.50 3.16 -25.68
C TYR A 80 -3.34 3.40 -26.67
N ARG A 81 -2.56 2.36 -26.99
CA ARG A 81 -1.32 2.42 -27.80
C ARG A 81 -0.31 3.50 -27.34
N ARG A 82 -0.31 3.87 -26.06
CA ARG A 82 0.60 4.88 -25.48
C ARG A 82 1.90 4.25 -24.99
N PHE A 83 3.02 4.85 -25.36
CA PHE A 83 4.35 4.49 -24.88
C PHE A 83 4.57 5.02 -23.47
N PHE A 84 5.51 4.42 -22.73
CA PHE A 84 5.96 4.98 -21.46
C PHE A 84 7.42 4.65 -21.15
N PHE A 85 8.05 5.49 -20.35
CA PHE A 85 9.33 5.23 -19.71
C PHE A 85 9.13 4.80 -18.26
N LEU A 86 9.81 3.74 -17.85
CA LEU A 86 9.88 3.25 -16.49
C LEU A 86 11.15 3.79 -15.82
N ILE A 87 10.97 4.50 -14.70
CA ILE A 87 12.03 5.14 -13.92
C ILE A 87 12.11 4.42 -12.58
N ILE A 88 13.21 3.73 -12.35
CA ILE A 88 13.53 3.03 -11.10
C ILE A 88 14.87 3.61 -10.66
N SER A 89 14.90 4.23 -9.48
CA SER A 89 16.08 4.95 -8.99
C SER A 89 17.29 4.02 -8.83
N GLU A 90 18.47 4.59 -9.02
CA GLU A 90 19.74 3.87 -8.95
C GLU A 90 20.23 3.61 -7.51
N HIS A 91 21.39 2.95 -7.45
CA HIS A 91 21.92 2.10 -6.40
C HIS A 91 22.27 2.79 -5.06
N GLY A 92 22.33 2.01 -3.98
CA GLY A 92 22.94 2.38 -2.69
C GLY A 92 22.01 2.19 -1.50
N SER A 93 20.84 2.86 -1.51
CA SER A 93 19.73 2.60 -0.59
C SER A 93 18.54 2.05 -1.36
N GLY A 94 17.71 1.25 -0.69
CA GLY A 94 16.58 0.57 -1.31
C GLY A 94 15.63 1.49 -2.08
N VAL A 95 15.18 1.06 -3.26
CA VAL A 95 14.22 1.83 -4.06
C VAL A 95 12.87 1.82 -3.36
N ASP A 96 12.45 3.00 -2.88
CA ASP A 96 11.18 3.28 -2.19
C ASP A 96 10.05 3.67 -3.15
N ARG A 97 10.36 3.91 -4.43
CA ARG A 97 9.41 4.41 -5.42
C ARG A 97 9.72 3.99 -6.84
N ILE A 98 8.67 3.67 -7.59
CA ILE A 98 8.74 3.42 -9.04
C ILE A 98 8.03 4.56 -9.74
N GLY A 99 8.73 5.26 -10.62
CA GLY A 99 8.18 6.25 -11.53
C GLY A 99 7.81 5.63 -12.87
N LEU A 100 6.76 6.14 -13.48
CA LEU A 100 6.39 5.88 -14.87
C LEU A 100 6.04 7.22 -15.53
N THR A 101 6.61 7.49 -16.71
CA THR A 101 6.29 8.67 -17.50
C THR A 101 5.66 8.23 -18.82
N TRP A 102 4.37 8.50 -18.99
CA TRP A 102 3.67 8.28 -20.24
C TRP A 102 4.14 9.25 -21.32
N MET A 103 4.06 8.83 -22.57
CA MET A 103 4.12 9.71 -23.73
C MET A 103 2.70 10.06 -24.21
N ASP A 104 2.57 11.24 -24.79
CA ASP A 104 1.42 11.74 -25.55
C ASP A 104 0.05 11.49 -24.90
N PRO A 105 -0.39 12.32 -23.92
CA PRO A 105 0.35 13.43 -23.28
C PRO A 105 1.44 12.98 -22.31
N THR A 106 2.34 13.89 -21.93
CA THR A 106 3.40 13.61 -20.96
C THR A 106 2.87 13.62 -19.52
N GLU A 107 2.50 12.45 -19.01
CA GLU A 107 1.95 12.26 -17.65
C GLU A 107 2.92 11.48 -16.77
N LYS A 108 3.19 11.96 -15.56
CA LYS A 108 4.06 11.28 -14.58
C LYS A 108 3.23 10.62 -13.49
N GLU A 109 3.50 9.35 -13.24
CA GLU A 109 2.88 8.55 -12.19
C GLU A 109 3.96 7.95 -11.30
N ILE A 110 3.71 7.88 -9.99
CA ILE A 110 4.67 7.38 -9.00
C ILE A 110 3.95 6.41 -8.08
N PHE A 111 4.42 5.16 -8.05
CA PHE A 111 4.06 4.19 -7.02
C PHE A 111 5.05 4.30 -5.87
N ARG A 112 4.57 4.50 -4.64
CA ARG A 112 5.40 4.56 -3.42
C ARG A 112 5.24 3.28 -2.62
N LEU A 113 6.36 2.78 -2.12
CA LEU A 113 6.50 1.59 -1.28
C LEU A 113 6.76 2.04 0.16
N LYS A 114 6.38 1.24 1.15
CA LYS A 114 6.50 1.55 2.58
C LYS A 114 7.07 0.39 3.39
N TYR A 115 6.66 -0.83 3.05
CA TYR A 115 6.96 -2.07 3.77
C TYR A 115 7.95 -2.96 3.03
N CYS A 116 8.20 -2.68 1.75
CA CYS A 116 9.23 -3.33 0.95
C CYS A 116 10.20 -2.34 0.31
N ILE A 117 11.43 -2.82 0.16
CA ILE A 117 12.52 -2.21 -0.61
C ILE A 117 12.70 -3.01 -1.88
N LEU A 118 12.97 -2.34 -3.00
CA LEU A 118 13.40 -3.01 -4.24
C LEU A 118 14.88 -2.76 -4.52
N SER A 119 15.55 -3.80 -5.02
CA SER A 119 16.87 -3.69 -5.63
C SER A 119 16.81 -4.08 -7.10
N ARG A 120 17.31 -3.21 -7.97
CA ARG A 120 17.33 -3.42 -9.43
C ARG A 120 18.50 -4.31 -9.83
N SER A 121 18.21 -5.37 -10.57
CA SER A 121 19.18 -6.24 -11.22
C SER A 121 19.00 -6.21 -12.73
N GLY A 122 20.10 -5.99 -13.46
CA GLY A 122 20.12 -5.75 -14.91
C GLY A 122 20.74 -4.40 -15.27
N PRO A 123 20.75 -4.03 -16.57
CA PRO A 123 21.28 -2.74 -17.02
C PRO A 123 20.48 -1.58 -16.41
N PHE A 124 21.17 -0.51 -16.02
CA PHE A 124 20.57 0.62 -15.30
C PHE A 124 19.91 1.69 -16.19
N SER A 125 20.05 1.60 -17.52
CA SER A 125 19.48 2.57 -18.46
C SER A 125 17.96 2.75 -18.32
N LEU A 126 17.48 3.95 -18.68
CA LEU A 126 16.05 4.26 -18.72
C LEU A 126 15.31 3.22 -19.57
N SER A 127 14.26 2.61 -19.02
CA SER A 127 13.57 1.52 -19.69
C SER A 127 12.30 2.00 -20.39
N PHE A 128 12.17 1.66 -21.66
CA PHE A 128 11.10 2.13 -22.55
C PHE A 128 10.17 0.98 -22.91
N TYR A 129 8.86 1.20 -22.79
CA TYR A 129 7.85 0.24 -23.20
C TYR A 129 7.18 0.64 -24.52
N SER A 130 7.24 -0.26 -25.51
CA SER A 130 6.50 -0.15 -26.77
C SER A 130 5.26 -1.04 -26.76
N PRO A 131 4.03 -0.47 -26.79
CA PRO A 131 2.81 -1.25 -26.91
C PRO A 131 2.61 -1.87 -28.29
N ILE A 132 3.26 -1.33 -29.33
CA ILE A 132 3.24 -1.86 -30.70
C ILE A 132 3.92 -3.24 -30.73
N TYR A 133 5.12 -3.34 -30.17
CA TYR A 133 5.90 -4.57 -30.13
C TYR A 133 5.61 -5.43 -28.88
N ARG A 134 4.92 -4.85 -27.88
CA ARG A 134 4.70 -5.40 -26.53
C ARG A 134 6.00 -5.73 -25.81
N THR A 135 6.97 -4.82 -25.91
CA THR A 135 8.33 -5.00 -25.39
C THR A 135 8.75 -3.89 -24.45
N LEU A 136 9.48 -4.26 -23.39
CA LEU A 136 10.24 -3.36 -22.53
C LEU A 136 11.73 -3.46 -22.92
N SER A 137 12.40 -2.32 -23.14
CA SER A 137 13.84 -2.30 -23.41
C SER A 137 14.57 -1.26 -22.54
N PRO A 138 15.60 -1.66 -21.76
CA PRO A 138 15.95 -3.06 -21.46
C PRO A 138 14.90 -3.76 -20.59
N GLY A 139 14.91 -5.10 -20.62
CA GLY A 139 14.28 -5.90 -19.57
C GLY A 139 15.10 -5.88 -18.29
N MET A 140 14.47 -6.09 -17.13
CA MET A 140 15.15 -6.07 -15.83
C MET A 140 14.45 -6.95 -14.79
N THR A 141 15.09 -7.17 -13.65
CA THR A 141 14.50 -7.85 -12.49
C THR A 141 14.59 -6.98 -11.24
N LEU A 142 13.54 -6.97 -10.43
CA LEU A 142 13.46 -6.22 -9.17
C LEU A 142 13.39 -7.22 -8.01
N HIS A 143 14.44 -7.31 -7.22
CA HIS A 143 14.47 -8.15 -6.01
C HIS A 143 13.75 -7.44 -4.87
N ILE A 144 12.89 -8.16 -4.16
CA ILE A 144 12.06 -7.64 -3.06
C ILE A 144 12.73 -7.95 -1.72
N TYR A 145 12.96 -6.92 -0.91
CA TYR A 145 13.46 -6.99 0.46
C TYR A 145 12.44 -6.36 1.42
N THR A 146 12.54 -6.69 2.72
CA THR A 146 11.86 -5.93 3.77
C THR A 146 12.57 -4.59 3.99
N THR A 147 11.86 -3.58 4.48
CA THR A 147 12.41 -2.23 4.68
C THR A 147 13.64 -2.18 5.60
N ASP A 148 13.78 -3.12 6.54
CA ASP A 148 14.80 -3.05 7.59
C ASP A 148 16.11 -3.75 7.24
N ASP A 149 16.14 -4.66 6.27
CA ASP A 149 17.30 -5.51 6.05
C ASP A 149 17.47 -5.93 4.58
N THR A 150 18.37 -5.24 3.89
CA THR A 150 18.85 -5.58 2.54
C THR A 150 19.98 -6.62 2.54
N LYS A 151 20.50 -7.01 3.72
CA LYS A 151 21.52 -8.06 3.87
C LYS A 151 20.88 -9.45 3.96
N LYS A 152 19.64 -9.54 4.45
CA LYS A 152 18.82 -10.76 4.37
C LYS A 152 18.59 -11.17 2.91
N PRO A 153 18.42 -12.47 2.62
CA PRO A 153 18.07 -12.91 1.28
C PRO A 153 16.72 -12.29 0.86
N PRO A 154 16.55 -11.94 -0.43
CA PRO A 154 15.30 -11.36 -0.91
C PRO A 154 14.12 -12.30 -0.66
N LEU A 155 12.94 -11.73 -0.41
CA LEU A 155 11.68 -12.49 -0.28
C LEU A 155 11.24 -13.09 -1.61
N GLY A 156 11.54 -12.38 -2.70
CA GLY A 156 11.13 -12.74 -4.06
C GLY A 156 11.75 -11.80 -5.09
N LYS A 157 11.27 -11.90 -6.32
CA LYS A 157 11.63 -11.01 -7.42
C LYS A 157 10.42 -10.73 -8.30
N ILE A 158 10.40 -9.55 -8.92
CA ILE A 158 9.46 -9.16 -9.97
C ILE A 158 10.26 -9.05 -11.25
N VAL A 159 9.92 -9.88 -12.23
CA VAL A 159 10.60 -9.91 -13.53
C VAL A 159 9.83 -9.00 -14.48
N LEU A 160 10.55 -8.07 -15.11
CA LEU A 160 10.08 -7.19 -16.17
C LEU A 160 10.69 -7.70 -17.49
N PRO A 161 10.08 -8.71 -18.14
CA PRO A 161 10.69 -9.35 -19.29
C PRO A 161 10.74 -8.40 -20.49
N VAL A 162 11.71 -8.62 -21.39
CA VAL A 162 11.83 -7.85 -22.63
C VAL A 162 10.57 -7.93 -23.49
N LYS A 163 9.81 -9.03 -23.40
CA LYS A 163 8.54 -9.24 -24.11
C LYS A 163 7.52 -9.86 -23.16
N GLY A 164 6.28 -9.38 -23.19
CA GLY A 164 5.17 -9.92 -22.39
C GLY A 164 4.71 -8.99 -21.28
N VAL A 165 4.34 -9.57 -20.14
CA VAL A 165 3.79 -8.86 -18.97
C VAL A 165 4.68 -9.06 -17.74
N PRO A 166 4.70 -8.10 -16.79
CA PRO A 166 5.38 -8.27 -15.51
C PRO A 166 4.78 -9.44 -14.73
N TYR A 167 5.64 -10.23 -14.09
CA TYR A 167 5.25 -11.33 -13.21
C TYR A 167 6.16 -11.38 -11.97
N MET A 168 5.69 -12.08 -10.93
CA MET A 168 6.34 -12.13 -9.62
C MET A 168 6.61 -13.58 -9.22
N GLU A 169 7.82 -13.84 -8.73
CA GLU A 169 8.24 -15.15 -8.20
C GLU A 169 8.67 -14.98 -6.75
N TRP A 170 8.10 -15.79 -5.85
CA TRP A 170 8.54 -15.88 -4.46
C TRP A 170 9.64 -16.92 -4.32
N PHE A 171 10.68 -16.59 -3.55
CA PHE A 171 11.65 -17.61 -3.16
C PHE A 171 11.04 -18.48 -2.06
N ARG A 172 11.25 -19.80 -2.15
CA ARG A 172 11.00 -20.71 -1.03
C ARG A 172 12.21 -20.61 -0.11
N HIS A 173 11.95 -20.16 1.12
CA HIS A 173 12.84 -20.22 2.27
C HIS A 173 12.27 -21.25 3.25
#